data_AF-A0A7X7RNF2-F1
#
_entry.id   AF-A0A7X7RNF2-F1
#
_cell.length_a   1.000
_cell.length_b   1.000
_cell.length_c   1.000
_cell.angle_alpha   90.00
_cell.angle_beta   90.00
_cell.angle_gamma   90.00
#
_symmetry.space_group_name_H-M   'P 1'
#
loop_
_entity.id
_entity.type
_entity.pdbx_description
1 polymer ?
#
loop_
_entity_poly.entity_id
_entity_poly.type
_entity_poly.pdbx_seq_one_letter_code
_entity_poly.pdbx_strand_id
1 'polypeptide(L)'
;EIDGDRIRGDASVPLDQIVDAGFLKGRWLNGSVGLSVSTVAGRLVVFMDELSVRGKPVPEQMMRMLRTKNLAEKALENPKAAPVLRRIESVRVEDGRIVISAK
;
A
#
# COMPACT_ATOMS: atom_id res chain seq x y z
N GLU A 1 -0.34 11.97 -4.70
CA GLU A 1 -1.36 12.95 -4.28
C GLU A 1 -2.13 12.41 -3.09
N ILE A 2 -2.64 13.27 -2.23
CA ILE A 2 -3.60 12.87 -1.19
C ILE A 2 -4.98 13.27 -1.70
N ASP A 3 -5.90 12.31 -1.80
CA ASP A 3 -7.26 12.51 -2.28
C ASP A 3 -8.23 12.02 -1.19
N GLY A 4 -8.87 12.97 -0.50
CA GLY A 4 -9.65 12.70 0.71
C GLY A 4 -8.82 11.97 1.76
N ASP A 5 -9.23 10.75 2.08
CA ASP A 5 -8.59 9.89 3.09
C ASP A 5 -7.64 8.84 2.48
N ARG A 6 -7.23 9.04 1.22
CA ARG A 6 -6.38 8.10 0.47
C ARG A 6 -5.13 8.76 -0.07
N ILE A 7 -4.10 7.95 -0.26
CA ILE A 7 -2.90 8.33 -1.01
C ILE A 7 -2.99 7.72 -2.40
N ARG A 8 -3.02 8.57 -3.44
CA ARG A 8 -2.97 8.16 -4.85
C ARG A 8 -1.58 8.35 -5.43
N GLY A 9 -1.18 7.46 -6.34
CA GLY A 9 0.05 7.61 -7.10
C GLY A 9 0.22 6.54 -8.15
N ASP A 10 1.24 6.68 -8.98
CA ASP A 10 1.63 5.65 -9.93
C ASP A 10 2.64 4.70 -9.29
N ALA A 11 2.45 3.40 -9.53
CA ALA A 11 3.27 2.35 -8.99
C ALA A 11 3.58 1.28 -10.04
N SER A 12 4.76 0.70 -9.90
CA SER A 12 5.22 -0.47 -10.63
C SER A 12 5.42 -1.60 -9.65
N VAL A 13 4.60 -2.65 -9.75
CA VAL A 13 4.64 -3.81 -8.84
C VAL A 13 4.94 -5.07 -9.65
N PRO A 14 5.94 -5.88 -9.26
CA PRO A 14 6.16 -7.19 -9.86
C PRO A 14 4.94 -8.11 -9.65
N LEU A 15 4.40 -8.69 -10.72
CA LEU A 15 3.19 -9.53 -10.66
C LEU A 15 3.43 -10.85 -9.93
N ASP A 16 4.66 -11.35 -9.94
CA ASP A 16 5.08 -12.55 -9.22
C ASP A 16 5.10 -12.39 -7.69
N GLN A 17 5.09 -11.16 -7.17
CA GLN A 17 4.89 -10.88 -5.74
C GLN A 17 3.40 -10.82 -5.36
N ILE A 18 2.52 -10.63 -6.34
CA ILE A 18 1.08 -10.56 -6.14
C ILE A 18 0.48 -11.96 -6.25
N VAL A 19 0.81 -12.68 -7.32
CA VAL A 19 0.31 -14.02 -7.66
C VAL A 19 1.50 -14.94 -7.85
N ASP A 20 1.55 -16.02 -7.08
CA ASP A 20 2.59 -17.05 -7.21
C ASP A 20 2.31 -17.95 -8.42
N ALA A 21 2.61 -17.42 -9.60
CA ALA A 21 2.47 -18.13 -10.86
C ALA A 21 3.71 -17.90 -11.73
N GLY A 22 4.44 -18.97 -12.03
CA GLY A 22 5.75 -18.89 -12.70
C GLY A 22 5.76 -18.15 -14.04
N PHE A 23 4.63 -18.09 -14.76
CA PHE A 23 4.52 -17.36 -16.03
C PHE A 23 4.44 -15.83 -15.87
N LEU A 24 4.21 -15.34 -14.65
CA LEU A 24 4.20 -13.92 -14.31
C LEU A 24 5.57 -13.40 -13.87
N LYS A 25 6.57 -14.28 -13.74
CA LYS A 25 7.94 -13.90 -13.37
C LYS A 25 8.50 -12.85 -14.31
N GLY A 26 8.99 -11.75 -13.74
CA GLY A 26 9.53 -10.61 -14.50
C GLY A 26 8.47 -9.73 -15.18
N ARG A 27 7.16 -10.02 -15.03
CA ARG A 27 6.10 -9.13 -15.49
C ARG A 27 5.80 -8.08 -14.43
N TRP A 28 5.61 -6.85 -14.89
CA TRP A 28 5.30 -5.72 -14.04
C TRP A 28 3.88 -5.25 -14.27
N LEU A 29 3.18 -4.99 -13.19
CA LEU A 29 1.96 -4.23 -13.19
C LEU A 29 2.33 -2.76 -13.04
N ASN A 30 2.13 -2.00 -14.11
CA ASN A 30 2.29 -0.55 -14.10
C ASN A 30 0.92 0.10 -14.12
N GLY A 31 0.62 0.86 -13.09
CA GLY A 31 -0.70 1.44 -12.93
C GLY A 31 -0.78 2.49 -11.85
N SER A 32 -1.94 3.12 -11.77
CA SER A 32 -2.27 4.08 -10.72
C SER A 32 -2.93 3.32 -9.57
N VAL A 33 -2.46 3.58 -8.35
CA VAL A 33 -2.94 2.96 -7.10
C VAL A 33 -3.61 4.00 -6.22
N GLY A 34 -4.61 3.56 -5.48
CA GLY A 34 -5.14 4.26 -4.31
C GLY A 34 -4.84 3.42 -3.07
N LEU A 35 -4.18 4.01 -2.08
CA LEU A 35 -3.75 3.35 -0.85
C LEU A 35 -4.45 3.95 0.36
N SER A 36 -4.90 3.10 1.27
CA SER A 36 -5.27 3.48 2.63
C SER A 36 -4.08 3.27 3.56
N VAL A 37 -3.81 4.26 4.41
CA VAL A 37 -2.70 4.22 5.37
C VAL A 37 -3.24 4.51 6.76
N SER A 38 -3.01 3.58 7.68
CA SER A 38 -3.42 3.75 9.07
C SER A 38 -2.50 3.02 10.04
N THR A 39 -2.81 3.08 11.33
CA THR A 39 -2.11 2.31 12.37
C THR A 39 -3.11 1.44 13.11
N VAL A 40 -2.78 0.15 13.25
CA VAL A 40 -3.58 -0.85 13.98
C VAL A 40 -2.69 -1.47 15.05
N ALA A 41 -3.10 -1.38 16.31
CA ALA A 41 -2.33 -1.86 17.46
C ALA A 41 -0.85 -1.40 17.46
N GLY A 42 -0.61 -0.12 17.12
CA GLY A 42 0.72 0.48 17.06
C GLY A 42 1.60 0.02 15.89
N ARG A 43 1.02 -0.68 14.89
CA ARG A 43 1.71 -1.08 13.67
C ARG A 43 1.14 -0.35 12.47
N LEU A 44 2.03 0.18 11.63
CA LEU A 44 1.65 0.75 10.34
C LEU A 44 1.01 -0.34 9.48
N VAL A 45 -0.16 -0.04 8.94
CA VAL A 45 -0.83 -0.87 7.93
C VAL A 45 -1.09 -0.02 6.70
N VAL A 46 -0.81 -0.62 5.54
CA VAL A 46 -1.02 0.01 4.23
C VAL A 46 -1.74 -0.99 3.35
N PHE A 47 -2.92 -0.63 2.86
CA PHE A 47 -3.72 -1.49 1.99
C PHE A 47 -3.98 -0.81 0.65
N MET A 48 -4.19 -1.63 -0.37
CA MET A 48 -4.52 -1.17 -1.72
C MET A 48 -6.04 -1.16 -1.90
N ASP A 49 -6.60 0.04 -1.98
CA ASP A 49 -8.05 0.24 -2.14
C ASP A 49 -8.45 0.21 -3.62
N GLU A 50 -7.60 0.77 -4.48
CA GLU A 50 -7.83 0.95 -5.92
C GLU A 50 -6.57 0.60 -6.72
N LEU A 51 -6.78 0.02 -7.90
CA LEU A 51 -5.73 -0.20 -8.88
C LEU A 51 -6.27 -0.11 -10.30
N SER A 52 -5.62 0.71 -11.12
CA SER A 52 -5.95 0.89 -12.53
C SER A 52 -4.71 0.70 -13.41
N VAL A 53 -4.83 -0.11 -14.45
CA VAL A 53 -3.78 -0.35 -15.45
C VAL A 53 -4.23 0.25 -16.77
N ARG A 54 -3.41 1.13 -17.36
CA ARG A 54 -3.75 1.87 -18.59
C ARG A 54 -5.11 2.58 -18.48
N GLY A 55 -5.38 3.18 -17.32
CA GLY A 55 -6.62 3.90 -17.03
C GLY A 55 -7.86 3.03 -16.82
N LYS A 56 -7.72 1.70 -16.78
CA LYS A 56 -8.84 0.77 -16.54
C LYS A 56 -8.70 0.10 -15.17
N PRO A 57 -9.76 0.04 -14.35
CA PRO A 57 -9.71 -0.69 -13.10
C PRO A 57 -9.42 -2.16 -13.37
N VAL A 58 -8.59 -2.77 -12.53
CA VAL A 58 -8.33 -4.20 -12.64
C VAL A 58 -9.58 -5.01 -12.23
N PRO A 59 -9.74 -6.26 -12.69
CA PRO A 59 -10.89 -7.08 -12.35
C PRO A 59 -11.11 -7.21 -10.82
N GLU A 60 -12.36 -7.11 -10.38
CA GLU A 60 -12.71 -7.11 -8.95
C GLU A 60 -12.24 -8.38 -8.23
N GLN A 61 -12.23 -9.54 -8.91
CA GLN A 61 -11.67 -10.77 -8.33
C GLN A 61 -10.19 -10.64 -7.95
N MET A 62 -9.42 -9.88 -8.73
CA MET A 62 -8.02 -9.58 -8.40
C MET A 62 -7.92 -8.54 -7.29
N MET A 63 -8.75 -7.49 -7.32
CA MET A 63 -8.81 -6.50 -6.23
C MET A 63 -9.14 -7.12 -4.87
N ARG A 64 -10.06 -8.09 -4.82
CA ARG A 64 -10.38 -8.80 -3.57
C ARG A 64 -9.17 -9.46 -2.92
N MET A 65 -8.26 -10.03 -3.71
CA MET A 65 -7.02 -10.61 -3.21
C MET A 65 -5.99 -9.55 -2.80
N LEU A 66 -5.95 -8.42 -3.50
CA LEU A 66 -5.01 -7.33 -3.22
C LEU A 66 -5.38 -6.57 -1.94
N ARG A 67 -6.68 -6.31 -1.73
CA ARG A 67 -7.21 -5.58 -0.56
C ARG A 67 -6.89 -6.25 0.78
N THR A 68 -6.63 -7.55 0.80
CA THR A 68 -6.31 -8.29 2.03
C THR A 68 -4.82 -8.25 2.38
N LYS A 69 -3.94 -7.76 1.50
CA LYS A 69 -2.49 -7.75 1.73
C LYS A 69 -2.05 -6.44 2.36
N ASN A 70 -1.47 -6.51 3.56
CA ASN A 70 -0.80 -5.36 4.16
C ASN A 70 0.56 -5.14 3.50
N LEU A 71 0.69 -4.07 2.70
CA LEU A 71 1.92 -3.72 2.00
C LEU A 71 3.05 -3.27 2.94
N ALA A 72 2.72 -2.88 4.17
CA ALA A 72 3.68 -2.49 5.19
C ALA A 72 4.04 -3.63 6.17
N GLU A 73 3.62 -4.86 5.91
CA GLU A 73 3.82 -6.01 6.82
C GLU A 73 5.29 -6.17 7.23
N LYS A 74 6.22 -6.04 6.28
CA LYS A 74 7.67 -6.16 6.51
C LYS A 74 8.38 -4.82 6.73
N ALA A 75 7.64 -3.72 6.89
CA ALA A 75 8.25 -2.40 7.02
C ALA A 75 9.15 -2.28 8.26
N LEU A 76 8.83 -2.99 9.35
CA LEU A 76 9.64 -3.04 10.57
C LEU A 76 10.87 -3.96 10.48
N GLU A 77 10.97 -4.80 9.45
CA GLU A 77 12.15 -5.63 9.17
C GLU A 77 13.21 -4.85 8.38
N ASN A 78 12.82 -3.74 7.74
CA ASN A 78 13.75 -2.89 7.01
C ASN A 78 14.60 -2.06 8.00
N PRO A 79 15.94 -2.23 8.02
CA PRO A 79 16.81 -1.57 8.99
C PRO A 79 16.84 -0.04 8.85
N LYS A 80 16.47 0.50 7.69
CA LYS A 80 16.37 1.95 7.45
C LYS A 80 15.03 2.53 7.93
N ALA A 81 13.95 1.78 7.78
CA ALA A 81 12.61 2.25 8.15
C ALA A 81 12.29 2.00 9.64
N ALA A 82 12.74 0.87 10.18
CA ALA A 82 12.41 0.44 11.54
C ALA A 82 12.70 1.48 12.64
N PRO A 83 13.85 2.20 12.65
CA PRO A 83 14.13 3.20 13.68
C PRO A 83 13.13 4.36 13.68
N VAL A 84 12.66 4.77 12.51
CA VAL A 84 11.68 5.85 12.35
C VAL A 84 10.29 5.35 12.74
N LEU A 85 9.86 4.21 12.17
CA LEU A 85 8.54 3.64 12.40
C LEU A 85 8.27 3.31 13.87
N ARG A 86 9.30 2.90 14.63
CA ARG A 86 9.15 2.59 16.07
C ARG A 86 8.80 3.81 16.93
N ARG A 87 9.15 5.02 16.48
CA ARG A 87 8.87 6.29 17.17
C ARG A 87 7.49 6.85 16.84
N ILE A 88 6.82 6.31 15.83
CA ILE A 88 5.48 6.71 15.44
C ILE A 88 4.48 5.97 16.32
N GLU A 89 3.57 6.72 16.93
CA GLU A 89 2.43 6.20 17.67
C GLU A 89 1.25 5.94 16.73
N SER A 90 0.96 6.88 15.84
CA SER A 90 -0.11 6.74 14.86
C SER A 90 0.17 7.47 13.55
N VAL A 91 -0.35 6.92 12.46
CA VAL A 91 -0.45 7.53 11.13
C VAL A 91 -1.90 7.43 10.70
N ARG A 92 -2.49 8.51 10.21
CA ARG A 92 -3.80 8.54 9.56
C ARG A 92 -3.76 9.45 8.34
N VAL A 93 -4.64 9.18 7.38
CA VAL A 93 -4.93 10.11 6.28
C VAL A 93 -6.34 10.62 6.51
N GLU A 94 -6.47 11.92 6.71
CA GLU A 94 -7.75 12.58 7.00
C GLU A 94 -7.71 13.99 6.43
N ASP A 95 -8.83 14.44 5.85
CA ASP A 95 -9.01 15.79 5.32
C ASP A 95 -7.90 16.23 4.35
N GLY A 96 -7.46 15.30 3.48
CA GLY A 96 -6.41 15.57 2.49
C GLY A 96 -5.00 15.71 3.09
N ARG A 97 -4.78 15.26 4.33
CA ARG A 97 -3.49 15.38 5.03
C ARG A 97 -3.06 14.05 5.63
N ILE A 98 -1.75 13.88 5.81
CA ILE A 98 -1.19 12.80 6.61
C ILE A 98 -0.93 13.34 8.01
N VAL A 99 -1.60 12.77 9.00
CA VAL A 99 -1.43 13.12 10.41
C VAL A 99 -0.57 12.04 11.06
N ILE A 100 0.56 12.46 11.64
CA ILE A 100 1.53 11.58 12.30
C ILE A 100 1.69 12.02 13.75
N SER A 101 1.47 11.11 14.68
CA SER A 101 1.75 11.30 16.10
C SER A 101 2.98 10.49 16.48
N ALA A 102 3.90 11.08 17.24
CA ALA A 102 5.07 10.41 17.79
C ALA A 102 4.80 9.98 19.24
N LYS A 103 5.50 8.92 19.68
CA LYS A 103 5.54 8.49 21.08
C LYS A 103 6.37 9.43 21.96
#